data_AF-A0A645IET1-F1
#
_entry.id   AF-A0A645IET1-F1
#
_cell.length_a   1.000
_cell.length_b   1.000
_cell.length_c   1.000
_cell.angle_alpha   90.00
_cell.angle_beta   90.00
_cell.angle_gamma   90.00
#
_symmetry.space_group_name_H-M   'P 1'
#
loop_
_entity.id
_entity.type
_entity.pdbx_description
1 polymer ?
#
loop_
_entity_poly.entity_id
_entity_poly.type
_entity_poly.pdbx_seq_one_letter_code
_entity_poly.pdbx_strand_id
1 'polypeptide(L)'
;MLNTKVINNSSPWLHGVDLGEVHSIPVSHGEGRFYCNEEMVNRLLKNNQIATQYVDSFGNPTYDIKFNPNGSTYAIEGITSPDGRVFGKMGHSERYDNNVFKNIQGNFDQKIFQSGVNYYK
;
A
#
# COMPACT_ATOMS: atom_id res chain seq x y z
N MET A 1 -7.61 -10.35 4.82
CA MET A 1 -6.40 -9.67 4.32
C MET A 1 -6.58 -9.39 2.84
N LEU A 2 -5.86 -8.41 2.32
CA LEU A 2 -5.78 -8.12 0.89
C LEU A 2 -4.31 -8.03 0.48
N ASN A 3 -4.04 -8.30 -0.78
CA ASN A 3 -2.71 -8.11 -1.33
C ASN A 3 -2.53 -6.66 -1.79
N THR A 4 -1.43 -6.05 -1.36
CA THR A 4 -1.01 -4.73 -1.81
C THR A 4 0.38 -4.82 -2.43
N LYS A 5 0.56 -4.19 -3.58
CA LYS A 5 1.84 -4.13 -4.28
C LYS A 5 2.47 -2.76 -4.07
N VAL A 6 3.76 -2.73 -3.73
CA VAL A 6 4.54 -1.48 -3.71
C VAL A 6 4.91 -1.09 -5.13
N ILE A 7 4.42 0.05 -5.59
CA ILE A 7 4.68 0.58 -6.94
C ILE A 7 5.59 1.81 -6.93
N ASN A 8 5.76 2.44 -5.76
CA ASN A 8 6.78 3.46 -5.54
C ASN A 8 7.35 3.35 -4.12
N ASN A 9 8.68 3.33 -4.03
CA ASN A 9 9.45 3.26 -2.79
C ASN A 9 10.35 4.49 -2.57
N SER A 10 10.09 5.60 -3.29
CA SER A 10 10.85 6.86 -3.15
C SER A 10 10.63 7.54 -1.78
N SER A 11 9.55 7.17 -1.08
CA SER A 11 9.28 7.64 0.27
C SER A 11 10.21 6.95 1.28
N PRO A 12 10.72 7.69 2.29
CA PRO A 12 11.44 7.12 3.43
C PRO A 12 10.73 5.93 4.10
N TRP A 13 9.40 5.92 4.05
CA TRP A 13 8.57 4.88 4.67
C TRP A 13 8.59 3.54 3.93
N LEU A 14 9.01 3.49 2.66
CA LEU A 14 9.01 2.26 1.86
C LEU A 14 10.39 1.95 1.27
N HIS A 15 11.42 2.72 1.63
CA HIS A 15 12.75 2.64 1.04
C HIS A 15 13.41 1.24 1.15
N GLY A 16 13.08 0.46 2.18
CA GLY A 16 13.59 -0.90 2.38
C GLY A 16 12.85 -2.00 1.61
N VAL A 17 11.87 -1.64 0.77
CA VAL A 17 11.00 -2.57 0.03
C VAL A 17 11.30 -2.49 -1.46
N ASP A 18 11.33 -3.65 -2.12
CA ASP A 18 11.56 -3.71 -3.56
C ASP A 18 10.30 -3.35 -4.36
N LEU A 19 10.48 -2.66 -5.48
CA LEU A 19 9.37 -2.34 -6.37
C LEU A 19 8.76 -3.62 -6.95
N GLY A 20 7.44 -3.70 -6.91
CA GLY A 20 6.68 -4.88 -7.35
C GLY A 20 6.45 -5.92 -6.24
N GLU A 21 7.06 -5.76 -5.07
CA GLU A 21 6.85 -6.68 -3.95
C GLU A 21 5.40 -6.62 -3.44
N VAL A 22 4.80 -7.79 -3.28
CA VAL A 22 3.39 -7.96 -2.87
C VAL A 22 3.33 -8.41 -1.42
N HIS A 23 2.51 -7.72 -0.64
CA HIS A 23 2.33 -7.96 0.77
C HIS A 23 0.87 -8.21 1.10
N SER A 24 0.59 -9.21 1.92
CA SER A 24 -0.73 -9.51 2.46
C SER A 24 -0.97 -8.66 3.69
N ILE A 25 -1.86 -7.66 3.57
CA ILE A 25 -2.08 -6.64 4.59
C ILE A 25 -3.46 -6.83 5.24
N PRO A 26 -3.56 -6.75 6.59
CA PRO A 26 -4.84 -6.66 7.28
C PRO A 26 -5.61 -5.39 6.89
N VAL A 27 -6.91 -5.54 6.64
CA VAL A 27 -7.81 -4.41 6.37
C VAL A 27 -9.05 -4.53 7.24
N SER A 28 -9.54 -3.41 7.77
CA SER A 28 -10.67 -3.40 8.72
C SER A 28 -11.33 -2.01 8.72
N HIS A 29 -11.98 -1.64 7.62
CA HIS A 29 -12.58 -0.33 7.43
C HIS A 29 -13.95 -0.43 6.73
N GLY A 30 -14.88 0.46 7.09
CA GLY A 30 -16.15 0.66 6.36
C GLY A 30 -16.08 1.75 5.30
N GLU A 31 -15.16 2.70 5.45
CA GLU A 31 -15.08 3.93 4.64
C GLU A 31 -13.71 4.09 3.94
N GLY A 32 -13.08 2.97 3.58
CA GLY A 32 -11.71 2.97 3.05
C GLY A 32 -11.56 3.30 1.56
N ARG A 33 -12.62 3.76 0.88
CA ARG A 33 -12.59 4.00 -0.56
C ARG A 33 -11.79 5.27 -0.86
N PHE A 34 -10.63 5.11 -1.48
CA PHE A 34 -9.93 6.23 -2.06
C PHE A 34 -10.67 6.70 -3.33
N TYR A 35 -11.04 7.98 -3.37
CA TYR A 35 -11.71 8.58 -4.51
C TYR A 35 -11.07 9.91 -4.86
N CYS A 36 -10.80 10.11 -6.14
CA CYS A 36 -10.44 11.40 -6.70
C CYS A 36 -10.83 11.46 -8.19
N ASN A 37 -10.86 12.67 -8.73
CA ASN A 37 -11.11 12.88 -10.16
C ASN A 37 -9.87 12.54 -11.01
N GLU A 38 -10.06 12.44 -12.32
CA GLU A 38 -9.00 12.07 -13.25
C GLU A 38 -7.80 13.05 -13.24
N GLU A 39 -8.06 14.35 -13.11
CA GLU A 39 -7.02 15.38 -12.98
C GLU A 39 -6.10 15.11 -11.78
N MET A 40 -6.69 14.80 -10.62
CA MET A 40 -5.94 14.47 -9.41
C MET A 40 -5.16 13.17 -9.57
N VAL A 41 -5.76 12.12 -10.17
CA VAL A 41 -5.03 10.87 -10.45
C VAL A 41 -3.81 11.14 -11.32
N ASN A 42 -3.97 11.91 -12.40
CA ASN A 42 -2.88 12.25 -13.31
C ASN A 42 -1.78 13.04 -12.60
N ARG A 43 -2.15 13.95 -11.68
CA ARG A 43 -1.19 14.67 -10.84
C ARG A 43 -0.43 13.73 -9.91
N LEU A 44 -1.12 12.80 -9.24
CA LEU A 44 -0.50 11.82 -8.35
C LEU A 44 0.46 10.91 -9.12
N LEU A 45 0.07 10.43 -10.30
CA LEU A 45 0.92 9.62 -11.18
C LEU A 45 2.17 10.40 -11.63
N LYS A 46 1.99 11.63 -12.14
CA LYS A 46 3.10 12.48 -12.59
C LYS A 46 4.12 12.76 -11.48
N ASN A 47 3.64 12.90 -10.25
CA ASN A 47 4.47 13.18 -9.09
C ASN A 47 4.98 11.90 -8.38
N ASN A 48 4.73 10.71 -8.92
CA ASN A 48 5.04 9.43 -8.28
C ASN A 48 4.47 9.33 -6.85
N GLN A 49 3.27 9.85 -6.58
CA GLN A 49 2.69 9.87 -5.23
C GLN A 49 1.84 8.65 -4.92
N ILE A 50 1.60 7.75 -5.87
CA ILE A 50 0.89 6.49 -5.61
C ILE A 50 1.93 5.47 -5.15
N ALA A 51 1.86 5.06 -3.89
CA ALA A 51 2.86 4.20 -3.28
C ALA A 51 2.48 2.72 -3.35
N THR A 52 1.21 2.41 -3.08
CA THR A 52 0.70 1.04 -3.00
C THR A 52 -0.66 0.90 -3.69
N GLN A 53 -0.88 -0.27 -4.29
CA GLN A 53 -2.14 -0.63 -4.95
C GLN A 53 -2.66 -1.97 -4.48
N TYR A 54 -3.99 -2.10 -4.39
CA TYR A 54 -4.66 -3.39 -4.25
C TYR A 54 -4.46 -4.22 -5.52
N VAL A 55 -4.08 -5.48 -5.37
CA VAL A 55 -3.78 -6.38 -6.48
C VAL A 55 -4.47 -7.73 -6.34
N ASP A 56 -4.75 -8.37 -7.47
CA ASP A 56 -5.22 -9.75 -7.53
C ASP A 56 -4.10 -10.75 -7.15
N SER A 57 -4.42 -12.05 -7.22
CA SER A 57 -3.47 -13.14 -6.96
C SER A 57 -2.28 -13.19 -7.92
N PHE A 58 -2.32 -12.47 -9.04
CA PHE A 58 -1.24 -12.37 -10.02
C PHE A 58 -0.44 -11.06 -9.88
N GLY A 59 -0.75 -10.24 -8.88
CA GLY A 59 -0.08 -8.97 -8.64
C GLY A 59 -0.55 -7.84 -9.56
N ASN A 60 -1.68 -7.99 -10.25
CA ASN A 60 -2.23 -6.96 -11.13
C ASN A 60 -3.23 -6.08 -10.38
N PRO A 61 -3.17 -4.74 -10.53
CA PRO A 61 -4.18 -3.85 -9.98
C PRO A 61 -5.57 -4.20 -10.50
N THR A 62 -6.56 -4.24 -9.62
CA THR A 62 -7.89 -4.76 -9.98
C THR A 62 -9.03 -3.99 -9.29
N TYR A 63 -10.19 -4.02 -9.93
CA TYR A 63 -11.46 -3.56 -9.39
C TYR A 63 -12.37 -4.70 -8.93
N ASP A 64 -11.90 -5.95 -9.01
CA ASP A 64 -12.63 -7.07 -8.42
C ASP A 64 -12.73 -6.87 -6.90
N ILE A 65 -13.97 -6.83 -6.41
CA ILE A 65 -14.31 -6.61 -5.01
C ILE A 65 -13.65 -7.62 -4.06
N LYS A 66 -13.26 -8.80 -4.53
CA LYS A 66 -12.53 -9.79 -3.73
C LYS A 66 -11.14 -9.30 -3.33
N PHE A 67 -10.52 -8.45 -4.15
CA PHE A 67 -9.14 -7.98 -3.97
C PHE A 67 -9.06 -6.47 -3.71
N ASN A 68 -10.07 -5.71 -4.16
CA ASN A 68 -10.26 -4.28 -3.91
C ASN A 68 -11.68 -4.04 -3.36
N PRO A 69 -11.94 -4.38 -2.08
CA PRO A 69 -13.30 -4.43 -1.53
C PRO A 69 -13.92 -3.05 -1.30
N ASN A 70 -13.11 -1.99 -1.28
CA ASN A 70 -13.58 -0.62 -1.14
C ASN A 70 -13.75 0.09 -2.50
N GLY A 71 -13.39 -0.55 -3.63
CA GLY A 71 -13.57 0.03 -4.96
C GLY A 71 -12.77 1.33 -5.16
N SER A 72 -11.56 1.38 -4.59
CA SER A 72 -10.70 2.56 -4.68
C SER A 72 -10.30 2.87 -6.13
N THR A 73 -10.33 4.15 -6.49
CA THR A 73 -9.93 4.69 -7.80
C THR A 73 -8.51 4.21 -8.15
N TYR A 74 -8.32 3.63 -9.33
CA TYR A 74 -7.06 3.03 -9.80
C TYR A 74 -6.46 1.97 -8.86
N ALA A 75 -7.32 1.31 -8.08
CA ALA A 75 -6.92 0.37 -7.02
C ALA A 75 -5.92 0.97 -6.02
N ILE A 76 -5.91 2.29 -5.84
CA ILE A 76 -4.98 2.99 -4.94
C ILE A 76 -5.28 2.59 -3.51
N GLU A 77 -4.26 2.12 -2.79
CA GLU A 77 -4.36 1.79 -1.37
C GLU A 77 -3.61 2.80 -0.49
N GLY A 78 -2.50 3.34 -0.99
CA GLY A 78 -1.70 4.32 -0.25
C GLY A 78 -1.01 5.32 -1.16
N ILE A 79 -0.89 6.54 -0.65
CA ILE A 79 -0.27 7.68 -1.32
C ILE A 79 0.72 8.39 -0.40
N THR A 80 1.65 9.13 -0.99
CA THR A 80 2.62 9.94 -0.25
C THR A 80 2.40 11.43 -0.47
N SER A 81 2.85 12.26 0.48
CA SER A 81 3.01 13.70 0.24
C SER A 81 3.97 13.97 -0.92
N PRO A 82 3.93 15.17 -1.53
CA PRO A 82 4.83 15.52 -2.64
C PRO A 82 6.32 15.42 -2.28
N ASP A 83 6.68 15.63 -1.01
CA ASP A 83 8.04 15.50 -0.49
C ASP A 83 8.36 14.09 0.04
N GLY A 84 7.41 13.15 -0.08
CA GLY A 84 7.53 11.76 0.34
C GLY A 84 7.50 11.51 1.86
N ARG A 85 7.52 12.56 2.70
CA ARG A 85 7.69 12.45 4.15
C ARG A 85 6.45 12.01 4.90
N VAL A 86 5.27 12.12 4.30
CA VAL A 86 4.02 11.61 4.85
C VAL A 86 3.55 10.47 3.97
N PHE A 87 3.27 9.31 4.58
CA PHE A 87 2.66 8.16 3.91
C PHE A 87 1.27 7.93 4.49
N GLY A 88 0.24 8.12 3.65
CA GLY A 88 -1.14 7.82 3.99
C GLY A 88 -1.55 6.50 3.35
N LYS A 89 -2.04 5.56 4.16
CA LYS A 89 -2.50 4.25 3.69
C LYS A 89 -3.69 3.76 4.49
N MET A 90 -4.37 2.75 3.95
CA MET A 90 -5.60 2.21 4.54
C MET A 90 -5.39 0.84 5.20
N GLY A 91 -4.48 0.04 4.67
CA GLY A 91 -4.07 -1.23 5.22
C GLY A 91 -3.27 -1.07 6.51
N HIS A 92 -3.49 -2.00 7.44
CA HIS A 92 -2.91 -1.97 8.78
C HIS A 92 -1.62 -2.79 8.85
N SER A 93 -0.52 -2.23 8.33
CA SER A 93 0.80 -2.87 8.37
C SER A 93 1.35 -2.99 9.81
N GLU A 94 0.78 -2.28 10.77
CA GLU A 94 1.08 -2.38 12.20
C GLU A 94 0.41 -3.57 12.88
N ARG A 95 -0.63 -4.16 12.28
CA ARG A 95 -1.35 -5.33 12.85
C ARG A 95 -0.63 -6.65 12.56
N TYR A 96 0.69 -6.60 12.39
CA TYR A 96 1.54 -7.76 12.14
C TYR A 96 2.52 -7.93 13.30
N ASP A 97 2.63 -9.16 13.78
CA ASP A 97 3.71 -9.62 14.64
C ASP A 97 3.99 -11.09 14.33
N ASN A 98 5.15 -11.58 14.78
CA ASN A 98 5.52 -12.98 14.71
C ASN A 98 4.40 -13.83 15.30
N ASN A 99 3.99 -14.87 14.58
CA ASN A 99 2.99 -15.85 15.01
C ASN A 99 1.51 -15.39 15.02
N VAL A 100 1.17 -14.19 14.53
CA VAL A 100 -0.23 -13.71 14.47
C VAL A 100 -1.01 -14.35 13.32
N PHE A 101 -0.37 -14.61 12.18
CA PHE A 101 -1.03 -15.06 10.94
C PHE A 101 -0.60 -16.45 10.47
N LYS A 102 -0.45 -17.41 11.39
CA LYS A 102 0.12 -18.76 11.10
C LYS A 102 -0.60 -19.55 10.01
N ASN A 103 -1.90 -19.29 9.82
CA ASN A 103 -2.75 -19.98 8.85
C ASN A 103 -2.96 -19.18 7.55
N ILE A 104 -2.31 -18.03 7.40
CA ILE A 104 -2.35 -17.21 6.21
C ILE A 104 -0.95 -17.25 5.59
N GLN A 105 -0.87 -17.47 4.29
CA GLN A 105 0.39 -17.39 3.56
C GLN A 105 0.58 -15.98 2.99
N GLY A 106 1.83 -15.53 2.91
CA GLY A 106 2.18 -14.25 2.31
C GLY A 106 3.36 -13.58 3.00
N ASN A 107 3.86 -12.52 2.38
CA ASN A 107 4.72 -11.56 3.07
C ASN A 107 3.83 -10.53 3.80
N PHE A 108 4.06 -10.31 5.08
CA PHE A 108 3.27 -9.37 5.90
C PHE A 108 4.03 -8.08 6.24
N ASP A 109 5.36 -8.08 6.07
CA ASP A 109 6.21 -6.99 6.53
C ASP A 109 6.59 -6.05 5.38
N GLN A 110 5.99 -4.86 5.36
CA GLN A 110 6.33 -3.78 4.44
C GLN A 110 7.54 -2.95 4.90
N LYS A 111 8.25 -3.38 5.95
CA LYS A 111 9.46 -2.74 6.50
C LYS A 111 9.28 -1.25 6.79
N ILE A 112 8.04 -0.79 7.04
CA ILE A 112 7.72 0.64 7.14
C ILE A 112 8.47 1.28 8.31
N PHE A 113 8.43 0.63 9.46
CA PHE A 113 9.08 1.10 10.68
C PHE A 113 10.60 1.04 10.56
N GLN A 114 11.15 -0.05 10.02
CA GLN A 114 12.58 -0.20 9.80
C GLN A 114 13.13 0.85 8.82
N SER A 115 12.39 1.13 7.74
CA SER A 115 12.74 2.14 6.74
C SER A 115 12.70 3.54 7.34
N GLY A 116 11.65 3.86 8.11
CA GLY A 116 11.56 5.12 8.86
C GLY A 116 12.73 5.32 9.81
N VAL A 117 13.07 4.31 10.62
CA VAL A 117 14.22 4.37 11.54
C VAL A 117 15.54 4.58 10.78
N ASN A 118 15.74 3.91 9.65
CA ASN A 118 16.97 4.02 8.88
C ASN A 118 17.13 5.39 8.20
N TYR A 119 16.04 6.06 7.86
CA TYR A 119 16.09 7.37 7.23
C TYR A 119 16.47 8.50 8.20
N TYR A 120 16.09 8.40 9.47
CA TYR A 120 16.34 9.44 10.49
C TYR A 120 17.61 9.20 11.34
N LYS A 121 18.36 8.13 11.05
CA LYS A 121 19.68 7.88 11.63
C LYS A 121 20.76 8.69 10.91
#